data_AF-A0A946W8N3-F1
#
_entry.id   AF-A0A946W8N3-F1
#
_cell.length_a   1.000
_cell.length_b   1.000
_cell.length_c   1.000
_cell.angle_alpha   90.00
_cell.angle_beta   90.00
_cell.angle_gamma   90.00
#
_symmetry.space_group_name_H-M   'P 1'
#
loop_
_entity.id
_entity.type
_entity.pdbx_description
1 polymer ?
#
loop_
_entity_poly.entity_id
_entity_poly.type
_entity_poly.pdbx_seq_one_letter_code
_entity_poly.pdbx_strand_id
1 'polypeptide(L)' 'GTPSNLAISMLREGKVEVLAGVNLPMLIKLAEARKDTSLSNAAQKAKEAGQRYIAIASQILAGKT' A
#
# COMPACT_ATOMS: atom_id res chain seq x y z
N GLY A 1 9.89 1.18 -21.50
CA GLY A 1 9.01 0.60 -20.47
C GLY A 1 9.13 1.44 -19.22
N THR A 2 8.03 1.80 -18.58
CA THR A 2 8.06 2.57 -17.33
C THR A 2 8.68 1.73 -16.19
N PRO A 3 9.28 2.36 -15.17
CA PRO A 3 9.81 1.64 -14.00
C PRO A 3 8.80 0.69 -13.35
N SER A 4 7.50 1.06 -13.37
CA SER A 4 6.41 0.23 -12.85
C SER A 4 6.21 -1.08 -13.62
N ASN A 5 6.30 -1.07 -14.95
CA ASN A 5 6.12 -2.29 -15.75
C ASN A 5 7.28 -3.28 -15.53
N LEU A 6 8.49 -2.76 -15.30
CA LEU A 6 9.65 -3.58 -14.93
C LEU A 6 9.51 -4.13 -13.51
N ALA A 7 8.98 -3.34 -12.56
CA ALA A 7 8.73 -3.83 -11.21
C ALA A 7 7.67 -4.95 -11.20
N ILE A 8 6.57 -4.77 -11.95
CA ILE A 8 5.48 -5.75 -12.06
C ILE A 8 5.97 -7.08 -12.64
N SER A 9 6.90 -7.06 -13.62
CA SER A 9 7.45 -8.29 -14.17
C SER A 9 8.32 -9.09 -13.19
N MET A 10 8.69 -8.49 -12.06
CA MET A 10 9.43 -9.17 -10.97
C MET A 10 8.50 -9.84 -9.93
N LEU A 11 7.18 -9.73 -10.08
CA LEU A 11 6.21 -10.37 -9.19
C LEU A 11 6.48 -11.89 -9.12
N ARG A 12 6.53 -12.43 -7.91
CA ARG A 12 6.71 -13.87 -7.67
C ARG A 12 5.83 -14.27 -6.51
N GLU A 13 4.84 -15.13 -6.78
CA GLU A 13 3.88 -15.57 -5.77
C GLU A 13 4.58 -16.06 -4.48
N GLY A 14 4.13 -15.54 -3.34
CA GLY A 14 4.67 -15.85 -2.02
C GLY A 14 6.10 -15.32 -1.74
N LYS A 15 6.80 -14.71 -2.72
CA LYS A 15 8.21 -14.29 -2.59
C LYS A 15 8.45 -12.82 -2.85
N VAL A 16 7.77 -12.24 -3.84
CA VAL A 16 7.92 -10.83 -4.25
C VAL A 16 6.54 -10.27 -4.55
N GLU A 17 6.24 -9.14 -3.92
CA GLU A 17 5.00 -8.41 -4.10
C GLU A 17 5.31 -6.99 -4.60
N VAL A 18 4.43 -6.43 -5.44
CA VAL A 18 4.64 -5.13 -6.08
C VAL A 18 3.47 -4.21 -5.75
N LEU A 19 3.76 -3.17 -4.97
CA LEU A 19 2.80 -2.10 -4.66
C LEU A 19 3.05 -0.89 -5.57
N ALA A 20 2.06 -0.53 -6.38
CA ALA A 20 2.10 0.69 -7.17
C ALA A 20 1.52 1.89 -6.39
N GLY A 21 1.92 3.11 -6.77
CA GLY A 21 1.34 4.34 -6.20
C GLY A 21 1.69 4.57 -4.73
N VAL A 22 2.88 4.16 -4.31
CA VAL A 22 3.36 4.26 -2.92
C VAL A 22 3.20 5.68 -2.38
N ASN A 23 2.61 5.79 -1.18
CA ASN A 23 2.51 7.03 -0.42
C ASN A 23 3.02 6.85 1.02
N LEU A 24 3.09 7.94 1.78
CA LEU A 24 3.63 7.92 3.14
C LEU A 24 2.85 7.01 4.11
N PRO A 25 1.49 7.04 4.16
CA PRO A 25 0.70 6.10 4.97
C PRO A 25 1.02 4.62 4.69
N MET A 26 1.20 4.25 3.42
CA MET A 26 1.60 2.89 3.05
C MET A 26 2.96 2.53 3.66
N LEU A 27 3.95 3.42 3.57
CA LEU A 27 5.31 3.16 4.07
C LEU A 27 5.33 2.97 5.59
N ILE A 28 4.60 3.82 6.33
CA ILE A 28 4.49 3.71 7.79
C ILE A 28 3.85 2.36 8.15
N LYS A 29 2.73 2.01 7.51
CA LYS A 29 2.02 0.77 7.81
C LYS A 29 2.82 -0.48 7.42
N LEU A 30 3.55 -0.43 6.31
CA LEU A 30 4.40 -1.52 5.86
C LEU A 30 5.58 -1.74 6.82
N ALA A 31 6.18 -0.67 7.34
CA ALA A 31 7.28 -0.76 8.31
C ALA A 31 6.87 -1.45 9.63
N GLU A 32 5.62 -1.25 10.05
CA GLU A 32 5.00 -1.96 11.17
C GLU A 32 4.66 -3.41 10.83
N ALA A 33 3.83 -3.62 9.80
CA ALA A 33 3.21 -4.93 9.50
C ALA A 33 4.22 -5.98 9.02
N ARG A 34 5.34 -5.59 8.43
CA ARG A 34 6.37 -6.53 7.95
C ARG A 34 7.06 -7.32 9.08
N LYS A 35 6.88 -6.93 10.35
CA LYS A 35 7.56 -7.57 11.49
C LYS A 35 6.88 -8.89 11.92
N ASP A 36 5.58 -9.00 11.71
CA ASP A 36 4.74 -10.04 12.31
C ASP A 36 3.66 -10.59 11.37
N THR A 37 3.69 -10.24 10.08
CA THR A 37 2.71 -10.76 9.10
C THR A 37 3.36 -11.33 7.85
N SER A 38 2.60 -12.18 7.13
CA SER A 38 2.99 -12.69 5.81
C SER A 38 3.13 -11.54 4.81
N LEU A 39 3.92 -11.75 3.74
CA LEU A 39 4.12 -10.77 2.67
C LEU A 39 2.78 -10.25 2.11
N SER A 40 1.84 -11.16 1.85
CA SER A 40 0.51 -10.84 1.34
C SER A 40 -0.28 -9.96 2.32
N ASN A 41 -0.28 -10.33 3.61
CA ASN A 41 -0.99 -9.55 4.63
C ASN A 41 -0.33 -8.19 4.86
N ALA A 42 1.00 -8.09 4.85
CA ALA A 42 1.72 -6.83 4.98
C ALA A 42 1.41 -5.89 3.80
N ALA A 43 1.40 -6.41 2.57
CA ALA A 43 1.07 -5.64 1.38
C ALA A 43 -0.39 -5.15 1.40
N GLN A 44 -1.33 -6.01 1.80
CA GLN A 44 -2.75 -5.67 1.91
C GLN A 44 -2.97 -4.58 2.98
N LYS A 45 -2.39 -4.73 4.18
CA LYS A 45 -2.45 -3.70 5.24
C LYS A 45 -1.87 -2.36 4.78
N ALA A 46 -0.75 -2.38 4.05
CA ALA A 46 -0.15 -1.18 3.51
C ALA A 46 -1.08 -0.49 2.50
N LYS A 47 -1.63 -1.23 1.53
CA LYS A 47 -2.60 -0.71 0.54
C LYS A 47 -3.81 -0.07 1.21
N GLU A 48 -4.42 -0.74 2.20
CA GLU A 48 -5.58 -0.21 2.93
C GLU A 48 -5.26 1.10 3.65
N ALA A 49 -4.11 1.19 4.31
CA ALA A 49 -3.63 2.43 4.90
C ALA A 49 -3.43 3.50 3.82
N GLY A 50 -2.82 3.15 2.68
CA GLY A 50 -2.66 4.06 1.55
C GLY A 50 -3.98 4.67 1.09
N GLN A 51 -5.00 3.83 0.88
CA GLN A 51 -6.32 4.24 0.40
C GLN A 51 -7.08 5.08 1.42
N ARG A 52 -7.06 4.69 2.70
CA ARG A 52 -7.76 5.40 3.78
C ARG A 52 -7.32 6.86 3.91
N TYR A 53 -6.04 7.14 3.64
CA TYR A 53 -5.47 8.48 3.77
C TYR A 53 -5.44 9.26 2.45
N ILE A 54 -5.88 8.66 1.34
CA ILE A 54 -6.23 9.39 0.13
C ILE A 54 -7.67 9.88 0.31
N ALA A 55 -7.81 11.02 0.99
CA ALA A 55 -9.11 11.59 1.27
C ALA A 55 -9.04 13.12 1.34
N ILE A 56 -10.18 13.76 1.08
CA ILE A 56 -10.33 15.20 1.23
C ILE A 56 -10.79 15.46 2.66
N ALA A 57 -9.93 16.09 3.46
CA ALA A 57 -10.20 16.33 4.88
C ALA A 57 -11.52 17.07 5.14
N SER A 58 -11.87 18.06 4.29
CA SER A 58 -13.14 18.78 4.42
C SER A 58 -14.37 17.90 4.18
N GLN A 59 -14.26 16.86 3.36
CA GLN A 59 -15.35 15.90 3.14
C GLN A 59 -15.51 14.95 4.33
N ILE A 60 -14.40 14.50 4.92
CA ILE A 60 -14.41 13.69 6.14
C ILE A 60 -15.08 14.46 7.29
N LEU A 61 -14.66 15.70 7.52
CA LEU A 61 -15.22 16.54 8.59
C LEU A 61 -16.69 16.89 8.37
N ALA A 62 -17.14 16.94 7.11
CA ALA A 62 -18.54 17.14 6.76
C ALA A 62 -19.39 15.85 6.84
N GLY A 63 -18.82 14.72 7.26
CA GLY A 63 -19.50 13.43 7.31
C GLY A 63 -19.84 12.86 5.92
N LYS A 64 -19.14 13.29 4.87
CA LYS A 64 -19.37 12.90 3.47
C LYS A 64 -18.42 11.81 2.97
N THR A 65 -17.99 10.93 3.87
CA THR A 65 -17.15 9.76 3.57
C THR A 65 -17.62 8.55 4.34
#